data_AF-A0A5C3LG27-F1
#
_entry.id   AF-A0A5C3LG27-F1
#
_cell.length_a   1.000
_cell.length_b   1.000
_cell.length_c   1.000
_cell.angle_alpha   90.00
_cell.angle_beta   90.00
_cell.angle_gamma   90.00
#
_symmetry.space_group_name_H-M   'P 1'
#
loop_
_entity.id
_entity.type
_entity.pdbx_description
1 polymer ?
#
loop_
_entity_poly.entity_id
_entity_poly.type
_entity_poly.pdbx_seq_one_letter_code
_entity_poly.pdbx_strand_id
1 'polypeptide(L)'
;PSMSTVSNLITWSKQHIPQVFGGTSYESSLLAIQDTFSRSIKLSINGGTTLSYDQVRRQILDLRASAYDPTQGLKATWKEIAEAEPEQGPIFADARDTDKVS
;
A
#
# COMPACT_ATOMS: atom_id res chain seq x y z
N PRO A 1 19.79 8.68 -0.16
CA PRO A 1 18.55 9.42 -0.50
C PRO A 1 18.21 10.36 0.65
N SER A 2 18.10 11.67 0.43
CA SER A 2 17.87 12.66 1.49
C SER A 2 16.45 12.53 2.06
N MET A 3 16.31 12.56 3.40
CA MET A 3 15.03 12.43 4.12
C MET A 3 13.93 13.38 3.61
N SER A 4 14.30 14.55 3.08
CA SER A 4 13.39 15.54 2.50
C SER A 4 12.59 15.04 1.29
N THR A 5 13.13 14.10 0.51
CA THR A 5 12.44 13.55 -0.68
C THR A 5 11.37 12.53 -0.30
N VAL A 6 11.58 11.77 0.79
CA VAL A 6 10.65 10.77 1.29
C VAL A 6 9.43 11.43 1.93
N SER A 7 9.63 12.47 2.73
CA SER A 7 8.51 13.26 3.29
C SER A 7 7.65 13.89 2.21
N ASN A 8 8.26 14.31 1.09
CA ASN A 8 7.53 14.83 -0.06
C ASN A 8 6.73 13.73 -0.78
N LEU A 9 7.32 12.54 -0.99
CA LEU A 9 6.62 11.43 -1.65
C LEU A 9 5.45 10.90 -0.82
N ILE A 10 5.59 10.80 0.51
CA ILE A 10 4.50 10.37 1.40
C ILE A 10 3.36 11.40 1.35
N THR A 11 3.69 12.69 1.45
CA THR A 11 2.70 13.77 1.39
C THR A 11 1.98 13.79 0.05
N TRP A 12 2.73 13.70 -1.04
CA TRP A 12 2.18 13.60 -2.39
C TRP A 12 1.26 12.39 -2.53
N SER A 13 1.69 11.22 -2.05
CA SER A 13 0.92 9.98 -2.15
C SER A 13 -0.38 10.05 -1.35
N LYS A 14 -0.36 10.67 -0.15
CA LYS A 14 -1.55 10.93 0.66
C LYS A 14 -2.57 11.82 -0.06
N GLN A 15 -2.11 12.75 -0.89
CA GLN A 15 -2.97 13.65 -1.66
C GLN A 15 -3.54 13.01 -2.93
N HIS A 16 -2.72 12.27 -3.69
CA HIS A 16 -3.07 11.86 -5.05
C HIS A 16 -3.66 10.45 -5.14
N ILE A 17 -3.20 9.50 -4.31
CA ILE A 17 -3.71 8.12 -4.34
C ILE A 17 -5.21 8.04 -4.04
N PRO A 18 -5.78 8.78 -3.07
CA PRO A 18 -7.23 8.76 -2.85
C PRO A 18 -8.03 9.22 -4.07
N GLN A 19 -7.51 10.15 -4.87
CA GLN A 19 -8.21 10.69 -6.04
C GLN A 19 -8.37 9.64 -7.15
N VAL A 20 -7.41 8.72 -7.27
CA VAL A 20 -7.44 7.60 -8.22
C VAL A 20 -8.63 6.67 -7.98
N PHE A 21 -9.00 6.45 -6.73
CA PHE A 21 -10.08 5.54 -6.34
C PHE A 21 -11.40 6.27 -6.03
N GLY A 22 -11.32 7.51 -5.55
CA GLY A 22 -12.46 8.32 -5.11
C GLY A 22 -13.24 9.03 -6.21
N GLY A 23 -12.84 8.89 -7.47
CA GLY A 23 -13.57 9.46 -8.60
C GLY A 23 -15.00 8.94 -8.69
N THR A 24 -16.00 9.83 -8.65
CA THR A 24 -17.42 9.46 -8.73
C THR A 24 -17.85 9.02 -10.13
N SER A 25 -17.08 9.36 -11.17
CA SER A 25 -17.30 8.97 -12.56
C SER A 25 -16.11 8.18 -13.14
N TYR A 26 -16.39 7.43 -14.21
CA TYR A 26 -15.36 6.67 -14.92
C TYR A 26 -14.31 7.58 -15.53
N GLU A 27 -14.75 8.70 -16.10
CA GLU A 27 -13.88 9.72 -16.68
C GLU A 27 -13.01 10.41 -15.63
N SER A 28 -13.56 10.75 -14.45
CA SER A 28 -12.76 11.40 -13.41
C SER A 28 -11.68 10.47 -12.85
N SER A 29 -11.98 9.18 -12.75
CA SER A 29 -11.01 8.16 -12.35
C SER A 29 -9.93 7.98 -13.41
N LEU A 30 -10.29 7.98 -14.70
CA LEU A 30 -9.33 7.91 -15.79
C LEU A 30 -8.36 9.09 -15.80
N LEU A 31 -8.86 10.30 -15.58
CA LEU A 31 -8.03 11.51 -15.47
C LEU A 31 -7.10 11.43 -14.26
N ALA A 32 -7.61 11.03 -13.09
CA ALA A 32 -6.80 10.86 -11.89
C ALA A 32 -5.67 9.83 -12.08
N ILE A 33 -5.93 8.73 -12.80
CA ILE A 33 -4.89 7.72 -13.14
C ILE A 33 -3.81 8.34 -14.04
N GLN A 34 -4.20 9.13 -15.05
CA GLN A 34 -3.27 9.76 -15.98
C GLN A 34 -2.38 10.80 -15.30
N ASP A 35 -2.94 11.57 -14.37
CA ASP A 35 -2.20 12.59 -13.62
C ASP A 35 -1.28 11.98 -12.56
N THR A 36 -1.64 10.82 -12.01
CA THR A 36 -0.90 10.17 -10.92
C THR A 36 0.24 9.30 -11.43
N PHE A 37 0.04 8.54 -12.51
CA PHE A 37 1.00 7.54 -12.96
C PHE A 37 1.64 7.89 -14.30
N SER A 38 2.96 7.84 -14.35
CA SER A 38 3.70 7.91 -15.61
C SER A 38 3.29 6.74 -16.51
N ARG A 39 3.17 6.99 -17.83
CA ARG A 39 2.94 5.93 -18.82
C ARG A 39 4.05 4.88 -18.88
N SER A 40 5.22 5.22 -18.35
CA SER A 40 6.38 4.33 -18.26
C SER A 40 6.53 3.64 -16.89
N ILE A 41 5.51 3.72 -16.03
CA ILE A 41 5.57 3.14 -14.70
C ILE A 41 5.81 1.63 -14.75
N LYS A 42 6.65 1.15 -13.83
CA LYS A 42 6.87 -0.26 -13.54
C LYS A 42 6.42 -0.51 -12.11
N LEU A 43 5.25 -1.13 -11.96
CA LEU A 43 4.69 -1.49 -10.66
C LEU A 43 4.83 -2.99 -10.45
N SER A 44 5.14 -3.44 -9.24
CA SER A 44 5.18 -4.86 -8.91
C SER A 44 4.19 -5.18 -7.80
N ILE A 45 3.36 -6.20 -7.98
CA ILE A 45 2.55 -6.75 -6.88
C ILE A 45 3.42 -7.75 -6.11
N ASN A 46 3.58 -7.53 -4.80
CA ASN A 46 4.32 -8.40 -3.89
C ASN A 46 5.74 -8.74 -4.37
N GLY A 47 6.39 -7.82 -5.09
CA GLY A 47 7.75 -8.01 -5.62
C GLY A 47 7.89 -9.01 -6.78
N GLY A 48 6.79 -9.61 -7.26
CA GLY A 48 6.82 -10.62 -8.33
C GLY A 48 6.34 -10.07 -9.67
N THR A 49 5.03 -9.97 -9.82
CA THR A 49 4.41 -9.64 -11.11
C THR A 49 4.55 -8.15 -11.41
N THR A 50 5.29 -7.82 -12.47
CA THR A 50 5.36 -6.45 -12.98
C THR A 50 4.14 -6.14 -13.82
N LEU A 51 3.52 -4.99 -13.57
CA LEU A 51 2.36 -4.47 -14.27
C LEU A 51 2.75 -3.27 -15.14
N SER A 52 2.23 -3.25 -16.35
CA SER A 52 2.26 -2.08 -17.22
C SER A 52 1.20 -1.06 -16.80
N TYR A 53 1.37 0.19 -17.26
CA TYR A 53 0.39 1.26 -17.07
C TYR A 53 -1.04 0.83 -17.45
N ASP A 54 -1.23 0.17 -18.59
CA ASP A 54 -2.57 -0.26 -19.04
C ASP A 54 -3.16 -1.38 -18.18
N GLN A 55 -2.31 -2.20 -17.54
CA GLN A 55 -2.77 -3.21 -16.58
C GLN A 55 -3.19 -2.55 -15.26
N VAL A 56 -2.42 -1.59 -14.78
CA VAL A 56 -2.73 -0.80 -13.57
C VAL A 56 -4.04 -0.03 -13.78
N ARG A 57 -4.19 0.66 -14.92
CA ARG A 57 -5.42 1.38 -15.28
C ARG A 57 -6.63 0.45 -15.24
N ARG A 58 -6.54 -0.73 -15.86
CA ARG A 58 -7.64 -1.71 -15.88
C ARG A 58 -7.99 -2.18 -14.46
N GLN A 59 -7.01 -2.57 -13.66
CA GLN A 59 -7.26 -3.03 -12.29
C GLN A 59 -7.96 -1.97 -11.43
N ILE A 60 -7.54 -0.70 -11.53
CA ILE A 60 -8.17 0.39 -10.77
C ILE A 60 -9.63 0.56 -11.19
N LEU A 61 -9.91 0.53 -12.50
CA LEU A 61 -11.27 0.68 -13.02
C LEU A 61 -12.15 -0.52 -12.67
N ASP A 62 -11.60 -1.73 -12.70
CA ASP A 62 -12.30 -2.97 -12.30
C ASP A 62 -12.61 -2.95 -10.80
N LEU A 63 -11.65 -2.56 -9.95
CA LEU A 63 -11.86 -2.38 -8.51
C LEU A 63 -12.99 -1.38 -8.25
N ARG A 64 -12.96 -0.24 -8.95
CA ARG A 64 -14.00 0.77 -8.85
C ARG A 64 -15.36 0.25 -9.29
N ALA A 65 -15.43 -0.48 -10.40
CA ALA A 65 -16.70 -1.07 -10.87
C ALA A 65 -17.26 -2.08 -9.86
N SER A 66 -16.41 -2.89 -9.24
CA SER A 66 -16.83 -3.96 -8.33
C SER A 66 -17.39 -3.47 -6.99
N ALA A 67 -16.94 -2.30 -6.52
CA ALA A 67 -17.32 -1.72 -5.24
C ALA A 67 -17.84 -0.26 -5.37
N TYR A 68 -18.47 0.04 -6.51
CA TYR A 68 -18.94 1.37 -6.85
C TYR A 68 -20.09 1.83 -5.95
N ASP A 69 -19.87 2.94 -5.24
CA ASP A 69 -20.94 3.80 -4.73
C ASP A 69 -21.05 5.04 -5.64
N PRO A 70 -22.17 5.25 -6.35
CA PRO A 70 -22.36 6.41 -7.23
C PRO A 70 -22.34 7.76 -6.52
N THR A 71 -22.52 7.78 -5.20
CA THR A 71 -22.54 8.99 -4.39
C THR A 71 -21.19 9.30 -3.74
N GLN A 72 -20.33 8.28 -3.53
CA GLN A 72 -19.10 8.43 -2.73
C GLN A 72 -17.81 7.90 -3.39
N GLY A 73 -17.90 7.13 -4.48
CA GLY A 73 -16.74 6.43 -5.06
C GLY A 73 -16.14 5.39 -4.10
N LEU A 74 -14.91 4.94 -4.36
CA LEU A 74 -14.18 4.10 -3.40
C LEU A 74 -13.46 4.96 -2.38
N LYS A 75 -13.59 4.60 -1.10
CA LYS A 75 -12.81 5.22 -0.02
C LYS A 75 -11.48 4.51 0.14
N ALA A 76 -10.39 5.21 -0.16
CA ALA A 76 -9.04 4.77 0.14
C ALA A 76 -8.58 5.41 1.46
N THR A 77 -8.30 4.58 2.46
CA THR A 77 -7.74 5.03 3.75
C THR A 77 -6.27 4.68 3.80
N TRP A 78 -5.43 5.70 3.98
CA TRP A 78 -4.01 5.48 4.25
C TRP A 78 -3.82 4.88 5.64
N LYS A 79 -3.14 3.74 5.71
CA LYS A 79 -2.71 3.12 6.96
C LYS A 79 -1.20 3.08 7.00
N GLU A 80 -0.62 3.72 8.00
CA GLU A 80 0.80 3.58 8.30
C GLU A 80 1.00 2.23 8.98
N ILE A 81 1.71 1.33 8.31
CA ILE A 81 2.09 0.05 8.88
C ILE A 81 3.44 0.29 9.55
N ALA A 82 3.43 0.55 10.85
CA ALA A 82 4.65 0.43 11.64
C ALA A 82 5.05 -1.05 11.61
N GLU A 83 6.27 -1.35 11.16
CA GLU A 83 6.86 -2.66 11.40
C GLU A 83 6.86 -2.88 12.91
N ALA A 84 6.11 -3.88 13.38
CA ALA A 84 6.24 -4.31 14.76
C ALA A 84 7.70 -4.74 14.93
N GLU A 85 8.40 -4.19 15.94
CA GLU A 85 9.69 -4.73 16.32
C GLU A 85 9.54 -6.24 16.47
N PRO A 86 10.49 -7.05 15.96
CA PRO A 86 10.45 -8.48 16.20
C PRO A 86 10.42 -8.67 17.72
N GLU A 87 9.28 -9.16 18.21
CA GLU A 87 9.05 -9.48 19.60
C GLU A 87 10.25 -10.32 20.06
N GLN A 88 11.09 -9.75 20.93
CA GLN A 88 12.15 -10.50 21.59
C GLN A 88 11.43 -11.59 22.37
N GLY A 89 11.35 -12.79 21.79
CA GLY A 89 10.73 -13.95 22.42
C GLY A 89 11.32 -14.16 23.81
N PRO A 90 10.54 -14.71 24.76
CA PRO A 90 11.00 -14.86 26.13
C PRO A 90 12.34 -15.59 26.14
N ILE A 91 13.34 -14.97 26.79
CA ILE A 91 14.59 -15.62 27.16
C ILE A 91 14.17 -16.78 28.07
N PHE A 92 14.06 -17.99 27.51
CA PHE A 92 14.03 -19.19 28.31
C PHE A 92 15.41 -19.28 28.96
N ALA A 93 15.50 -18.77 30.19
CA ALA A 93 16.60 -19.09 31.08
C ALA A 93 16.59 -20.60 31.24
N ASP A 94 17.56 -21.24 30.59
CA ASP A 94 17.91 -22.65 30.73
C ASP A 94 18.25 -22.86 32.22
N ALA A 95 17.24 -23.27 32.99
CA ALA A 95 17.39 -23.70 34.37
C ALA A 95 18.09 -25.06 34.35
N ARG A 96 19.41 -25.03 34.16
CA ARG A 96 20.26 -26.11 34.62
C ARG A 96 20.19 -26.18 36.14
N ASP A 97 20.20 -27.42 36.60
CA ASP A 97 20.55 -27.87 37.94
C ASP A 97 19.38 -28.08 38.92
N THR A 98 18.76 -29.25 38.83
CA THR A 98 18.55 -30.08 40.02
C THR A 98 18.81 -31.54 39.67
N ASP A 99 20.09 -31.91 39.59
CA ASP A 99 20.51 -33.29 39.76
C ASP A 99 21.34 -33.37 41.05
N LYS A 100 20.67 -33.66 42.17
CA LYS A 100 21.34 -34.27 43.33
C LYS A 100 20.56 -35.49 43.77
N VAL A 101 21.00 -36.61 43.21
CA VAL A 101 20.95 -37.93 43.80
C VAL A 101 21.78 -37.93 45.10
N SER A 102 21.14 -38.18 46.24
CA SER A 102 21.56 -39.12 47.31
C SER A 102 20.59 -39.04 48.48
#